data_AF-A0A7V3ZUT0-F1
#
_entry.id   AF-A0A7V3ZUT0-F1
#
_cell.length_a   1.000
_cell.length_b   1.000
_cell.length_c   1.000
_cell.angle_alpha   90.00
_cell.angle_beta   90.00
_cell.angle_gamma   90.00
#
_symmetry.space_group_name_H-M   'P 1'
#
loop_
_entity.id
_entity.type
_entity.pdbx_description
1 polymer ?
#
loop_
_entity_poly.entity_id
_entity_poly.type
_entity_poly.pdbx_seq_one_letter_code
_entity_poly.pdbx_strand_id
1 'polypeptide(L)'
;MGYLYSSIFESVGGLLFLLIALFGLLLGISFFYNFLPKGKLFMLFSSGIIPLCNLAIGIKVGAGLFAIFLAIAASRFIIKE
;
A
#
# COMPACT_ATOMS: atom_id res chain seq x y z
N MET A 1 -13.68 0.41 16.74
CA MET A 1 -13.83 0.99 15.39
C MET A 1 -12.49 1.24 14.69
N GLY A 2 -11.49 1.89 15.32
CA GLY A 2 -10.20 2.17 14.67
C GLY A 2 -9.46 0.94 14.08
N TYR A 3 -9.51 -0.20 14.76
CA TYR A 3 -8.95 -1.46 14.26
C TYR A 3 -9.59 -1.95 12.95
N LEU A 4 -10.92 -1.84 12.81
CA LEU A 4 -11.63 -2.28 11.60
C LEU A 4 -11.20 -1.46 10.39
N TYR A 5 -11.13 -0.14 10.54
CA TYR A 5 -10.66 0.74 9.46
C TYR A 5 -9.22 0.41 9.07
N SER A 6 -8.33 0.24 10.04
CA SER A 6 -6.95 -0.15 9.77
C SER A 6 -6.86 -1.46 8.97
N SER A 7 -7.60 -2.50 9.37
CA SER A 7 -7.61 -3.78 8.67
C SER A 7 -8.12 -3.68 7.23
N ILE A 8 -9.18 -2.88 7.00
CA ILE A 8 -9.72 -2.61 5.66
C ILE A 8 -8.65 -1.91 4.80
N PHE A 9 -8.05 -0.83 5.29
CA PHE A 9 -7.05 -0.07 4.53
C PHE A 9 -5.78 -0.89 4.28
N GLU A 10 -5.36 -1.75 5.22
CA GLU A 10 -4.24 -2.65 5.03
C GLU A 10 -4.50 -3.63 3.87
N SER A 11 -5.69 -4.22 3.85
CA SER A 11 -6.12 -5.18 2.82
C SER A 11 -6.27 -4.51 1.46
N VAL A 12 -6.91 -3.32 1.43
CA VAL A 12 -7.10 -2.53 0.21
C VAL A 12 -5.76 -2.09 -0.38
N GLY A 13 -4.80 -1.63 0.44
CA GLY A 13 -3.48 -1.24 -0.04
C GLY A 13 -2.71 -2.42 -0.66
N GLY A 14 -2.80 -3.60 -0.07
CA GLY A 14 -2.23 -4.83 -0.65
C GLY A 14 -2.92 -5.24 -1.95
N LEU A 15 -4.24 -5.15 -2.00
CA LEU A 15 -5.03 -5.49 -3.18
C LEU A 15 -4.76 -4.51 -4.34
N LEU A 16 -4.64 -3.22 -4.06
CA LEU A 16 -4.26 -2.20 -5.05
C LEU A 16 -2.87 -2.48 -5.63
N PHE A 17 -1.88 -2.80 -4.79
CA PHE A 17 -0.53 -3.15 -5.25
C PHE A 17 -0.55 -4.38 -6.17
N LEU A 18 -1.32 -5.40 -5.81
CA LEU A 18 -1.48 -6.60 -6.62
C LEU A 18 -2.21 -6.33 -7.94
N LEU A 19 -3.26 -5.51 -7.92
CA LEU A 19 -3.98 -5.10 -9.14
C LEU A 19 -3.05 -4.37 -10.11
N ILE A 20 -2.23 -3.42 -9.63
CA ILE A 20 -1.24 -2.73 -10.48
C ILE A 20 -0.30 -3.74 -11.15
N ALA A 21 0.13 -4.75 -10.41
CA ALA A 21 1.01 -5.80 -10.92
C ALA A 21 0.33 -6.67 -11.99
N LEU A 22 -0.95 -7.03 -11.76
CA LEU A 22 -1.78 -7.77 -12.71
C LEU A 22 -2.10 -6.96 -13.96
N PHE A 23 -2.31 -5.64 -13.86
CA PHE A 23 -2.44 -4.77 -15.04
C PHE A 23 -1.18 -4.81 -15.92
N GLY A 24 0.00 -4.96 -15.32
CA GLY A 24 1.23 -5.20 -16.07
C GLY A 24 1.20 -6.50 -16.90
N LEU A 25 0.53 -7.55 -16.38
CA LEU A 25 0.34 -8.80 -17.11
C LEU A 25 -0.71 -8.69 -18.23
N LEU A 26 -1.79 -7.94 -18.00
CA LEU A 26 -2.88 -7.77 -18.96
C LEU A 26 -2.51 -6.84 -20.14
N LEU A 27 -1.79 -5.75 -19.85
CA LEU A 27 -1.40 -4.72 -20.82
C LEU A 27 0.00 -4.93 -21.39
N GLY A 28 0.79 -5.83 -20.80
CA GLY A 28 2.17 -6.10 -21.17
C GLY A 28 2.43 -7.60 -21.31
N ILE A 29 3.71 -7.98 -21.20
CA ILE A 29 4.17 -9.37 -21.37
C ILE A 29 4.59 -9.99 -20.02
N SER A 30 4.76 -9.16 -18.97
CA SER A 30 5.35 -9.57 -17.69
C SER A 30 4.62 -8.97 -16.50
N PHE A 31 4.66 -9.66 -15.36
CA PHE A 31 4.21 -9.13 -14.08
C PHE A 31 4.97 -7.83 -13.76
N PHE A 32 4.26 -6.78 -13.31
CA PHE A 32 4.81 -5.41 -13.13
C PHE A 32 5.36 -4.77 -14.41
N TYR A 33 4.91 -5.16 -15.60
CA TYR A 33 5.25 -4.41 -16.81
C TYR A 33 4.84 -2.94 -16.67
N ASN A 34 5.78 -2.03 -16.94
CA ASN A 34 5.53 -0.60 -16.85
C ASN A 34 4.73 -0.14 -18.07
N PHE A 35 3.41 -0.07 -17.91
CA PHE A 35 2.48 0.40 -18.94
C PHE A 35 2.33 1.93 -18.98
N LEU A 36 2.91 2.66 -18.03
CA LEU A 36 2.90 4.13 -18.01
C LEU A 36 4.17 4.69 -18.68
N PRO A 37 4.06 5.83 -19.40
CA PRO A 37 5.20 6.45 -20.04
C PRO A 37 6.25 6.85 -19.00
N LYS A 38 7.52 6.61 -19.31
CA LYS A 38 8.64 7.11 -18.52
C LYS A 38 8.78 8.61 -18.80
N GLY A 39 8.62 9.43 -17.76
CA GLY A 39 8.84 10.88 -17.85
C GLY A 39 10.32 11.26 -17.97
N LYS A 40 10.61 12.56 -17.89
CA LYS A 40 11.99 13.05 -17.82
C LYS A 40 12.61 12.77 -16.45
N LEU A 41 13.90 12.47 -16.42
CA LEU A 41 14.67 12.34 -15.18
C LEU A 41 14.42 13.56 -14.28
N PHE A 42 14.36 13.32 -12.96
CA PHE A 42 14.10 14.31 -11.91
C PHE A 42 12.68 14.90 -11.85
N MET A 43 11.72 14.37 -12.61
CA MET A 43 10.30 14.69 -12.44
C MET A 43 9.57 13.66 -11.57
N LEU A 44 8.55 14.10 -10.82
CA LEU A 44 7.73 13.23 -9.94
C LEU A 44 7.14 12.02 -10.70
N PHE A 45 6.69 12.23 -11.95
CA PHE A 45 6.14 11.19 -12.81
C PHE A 45 7.19 10.53 -13.73
N SER A 46 8.47 10.56 -13.37
CA SER A 46 9.54 9.94 -14.17
C SER A 46 9.49 8.41 -14.16
N SER A 47 8.96 7.81 -13.09
CA SER A 47 9.18 6.40 -12.75
C SER A 47 8.04 5.45 -13.18
N GLY A 48 7.16 5.89 -14.09
CA GLY A 48 6.07 5.06 -14.62
C GLY A 48 5.10 4.59 -13.53
N ILE A 49 4.94 3.27 -13.38
CA ILE A 49 4.05 2.66 -12.36
C ILE A 49 4.57 2.75 -10.92
N ILE A 50 5.85 3.07 -10.70
CA ILE A 50 6.48 3.04 -9.36
C ILE A 50 5.78 3.97 -8.33
N PRO A 51 5.41 5.22 -8.66
CA PRO A 51 4.69 6.09 -7.71
C PRO A 51 3.35 5.52 -7.26
N LEU A 52 2.62 4.84 -8.15
CA LEU A 52 1.35 4.19 -7.82
C LEU A 52 1.57 2.99 -6.88
N CYS A 53 2.61 2.19 -7.14
CA CYS A 53 2.99 1.09 -6.26
C CYS A 53 3.35 1.61 -4.86
N ASN A 54 4.15 2.67 -4.77
CA ASN A 54 4.53 3.27 -3.49
C ASN A 54 3.34 3.86 -2.73
N LEU A 55 2.37 4.43 -3.44
CA LEU A 55 1.13 4.92 -2.80
C LEU A 55 0.33 3.76 -2.19
N ALA A 56 0.16 2.66 -2.93
CA ALA A 56 -0.56 1.47 -2.45
C ALA A 56 0.15 0.84 -1.23
N ILE A 57 1.47 0.71 -1.29
CA ILE A 57 2.29 0.23 -0.17
C ILE A 57 2.19 1.18 1.02
N GLY A 58 2.26 2.49 0.80
CA GLY A 58 2.14 3.50 1.85
C GLY A 58 0.82 3.39 2.62
N ILE A 59 -0.28 3.21 1.89
CA ILE A 59 -1.60 2.95 2.50
C ILE A 59 -1.57 1.66 3.34
N LYS A 60 -1.07 0.56 2.76
CA LYS A 60 -1.00 -0.73 3.46
C LYS A 60 -0.18 -0.64 4.75
N VAL A 61 1.05 -0.15 4.65
CA VAL A 61 2.02 -0.09 5.76
C VAL A 61 1.55 0.90 6.83
N GLY A 62 1.06 2.07 6.42
CA GLY A 62 0.54 3.07 7.35
C GLY A 62 -0.65 2.54 8.17
N ALA A 63 -1.58 1.84 7.50
CA ALA A 63 -2.69 1.20 8.18
C ALA A 63 -2.23 0.09 9.14
N GLY A 64 -1.32 -0.78 8.72
CA GLY A 64 -0.77 -1.85 9.56
C GLY A 64 -0.05 -1.33 10.81
N LEU A 65 0.80 -0.31 10.66
CA LEU A 65 1.46 0.34 11.80
C LEU A 65 0.43 0.93 12.77
N PHE A 66 -0.60 1.59 12.26
CA PHE A 66 -1.66 2.14 13.11
C PHE A 66 -2.39 1.05 13.92
N ALA A 67 -2.69 -0.12 13.34
CA ALA A 67 -3.26 -1.25 14.07
C ALA A 67 -2.34 -1.74 15.20
N ILE A 68 -1.04 -1.88 14.92
CA ILE A 68 -0.05 -2.32 15.91
C ILE A 68 0.00 -1.35 17.10
N PHE A 69 0.09 -0.04 16.83
CA PHE A 69 0.08 0.96 17.91
C PHE A 69 -1.22 0.94 18.71
N LEU A 70 -2.37 0.74 18.05
CA LEU A 70 -3.66 0.65 18.73
C LEU A 70 -3.74 -0.58 19.63
N ALA A 71 -3.22 -1.73 19.19
CA ALA A 71 -3.15 -2.96 19.98
C ALA A 71 -2.24 -2.80 21.20
N ILE A 72 -1.07 -2.19 21.03
CA ILE A 72 -0.13 -1.91 22.14
C ILE A 72 -0.72 -0.89 23.13
N ALA A 73 -1.40 0.14 22.64
CA ALA A 73 -2.05 1.12 23.50
C ALA A 73 -3.18 0.47 24.33
N ALA A 74 -3.96 -0.43 23.72
CA ALA A 74 -5.02 -1.16 24.42
C ALA A 74 -4.47 -2.16 25.45
N SER A 75 -3.38 -2.88 25.13
CA SER A 75 -2.77 -3.86 26.04
C SER A 75 -2.27 -3.22 27.34
N ARG A 76 -1.81 -1.97 27.28
CA ARG A 76 -1.42 -1.22 28.49
C ARG A 76 -2.55 -1.06 29.51
N PHE A 77 -3.80 -0.95 29.08
CA PHE A 77 -4.94 -0.83 29.99
C PHE A 77 -5.28 -2.16 30.64
N ILE A 78 -5.11 -3.27 29.91
CA ILE A 78 -5.40 -4.63 30.39
C ILE A 78 -4.39 -5.10 31.44
N ILE A 79 -3.12 -4.68 31.33
CA ILE A 79 -2.05 -5.09 32.25
C ILE A 79 -2.07 -4.27 33.57
N LYS A 80 -2.81 -3.16 33.60
CA LYS A 80 -2.87 -2.27 34.76
C LYS A 80 -4.00 -2.62 35.75
N GLU A 81 -4.84 -3.59 35.39
CA GLU A 81 -5.75 -4.31 36.31
C GLU A 81 -5.10 -5.64 36.74
#